data_AF-A0A9E2RLB4-F1
#
_entry.id   AF-A0A9E2RLB4-F1
#
_cell.length_a   1.000
_cell.length_b   1.000
_cell.length_c   1.000
_cell.angle_alpha   90.00
_cell.angle_beta   90.00
_cell.angle_gamma   90.00
#
_symmetry.space_group_name_H-M   'P 1'
#
loop_
_entity.id
_entity.type
_entity.pdbx_description
1 polymer ?
#
loop_
_entity_poly.entity_id
_entity_poly.type
_entity_poly.pdbx_seq_one_letter_code
_entity_poly.pdbx_strand_id
1 'polypeptide(L)' 'MHKISSWTLVVGGFLLTSCSSTEWVHPNKPSSEYTIDYDKCEMAAMRDPKLQQGNRLLILQATDRCLQKEGWRLIEQ' A
#
# COMPACT_ATOMS: atom_id res chain seq x y z
N MET A 1 47.85 -19.73 -33.47
CA MET A 1 47.90 -19.02 -32.17
C MET A 1 47.68 -17.55 -32.51
N HIS A 2 46.62 -16.84 -32.14
CA HIS A 2 46.05 -16.61 -30.80
C HIS A 2 44.51 -16.53 -30.86
N LYS A 3 43.86 -17.11 -29.84
CA LYS A 3 42.42 -16.97 -29.55
C LYS A 3 42.22 -15.67 -28.77
N ILE A 4 41.31 -14.80 -29.22
CA ILE A 4 40.76 -13.73 -28.39
C ILE A 4 39.28 -14.04 -28.23
N SER A 5 38.98 -14.80 -27.19
CA SER A 5 37.62 -15.08 -26.72
C SER A 5 37.20 -13.90 -25.85
N SER A 6 36.57 -12.89 -26.45
CA SER A 6 36.09 -11.71 -25.73
C SER A 6 34.85 -12.08 -24.91
N TRP A 7 35.10 -12.50 -23.66
CA TRP A 7 34.10 -12.55 -22.61
C TRP A 7 33.72 -11.11 -22.25
N THR A 8 32.75 -10.54 -22.98
CA THR A 8 32.13 -9.29 -22.54
C THR A 8 31.07 -9.65 -21.51
N LEU A 9 31.49 -9.59 -20.24
CA LEU A 9 30.65 -9.55 -19.05
C LEU A 9 29.51 -8.54 -19.27
N VAL A 10 28.32 -9.03 -19.61
CA VAL A 10 27.07 -8.29 -19.42
C VAL A 10 26.76 -8.34 -17.93
N VAL A 11 27.55 -7.60 -17.14
CA VAL A 11 27.09 -7.09 -15.84
C VAL A 11 26.19 -5.89 -16.17
N GLY A 12 25.06 -6.20 -16.80
CA GLY A 12 23.97 -5.26 -16.99
C GLY A 12 23.31 -5.12 -15.63
N GLY A 13 23.54 -3.97 -14.99
CA GLY A 13 22.98 -3.65 -13.69
C GLY A 13 21.49 -3.95 -13.65
N PHE A 14 21.11 -5.01 -12.94
CA PHE A 14 19.86 -5.00 -12.19
C PHE A 14 20.02 -3.91 -11.15
N LEU A 15 19.71 -2.69 -11.58
CA LEU A 15 19.42 -1.58 -10.70
C LEU A 15 18.47 -2.15 -9.65
N LEU A 16 18.95 -2.18 -8.41
CA LEU A 16 18.21 -2.46 -7.21
C LEU A 16 17.09 -1.41 -7.09
N THR A 17 16.05 -1.53 -7.90
CA THR A 17 14.79 -0.84 -7.65
C THR A 17 14.21 -1.55 -6.43
N SER A 18 14.55 -1.08 -5.23
CA SER A 18 13.77 -1.38 -4.04
C SER A 18 12.39 -0.77 -4.28
N CYS A 19 11.49 -1.56 -4.87
CA CYS A 19 10.09 -1.20 -4.95
C CYS A 19 9.54 -1.35 -3.53
N SER A 20 9.66 -0.29 -2.74
CA SER A 20 9.01 -0.19 -1.43
C SER A 20 7.51 -0.25 -1.68
N SER A 21 6.89 -1.38 -1.34
CA SER A 21 5.45 -1.56 -1.39
C SER A 21 4.88 -1.35 -0.01
N THR A 22 3.85 -0.54 0.10
CA THR A 22 3.07 -0.40 1.33
C THR A 22 1.86 -1.32 1.26
N GLU A 23 1.64 -2.09 2.32
CA GLU A 23 0.52 -3.03 2.41
C GLU A 23 -0.23 -2.85 3.73
N TRP A 24 -1.55 -2.98 3.68
CA TRP A 24 -2.40 -3.01 4.87
C TRP A 24 -2.50 -4.44 5.40
N VAL A 25 -2.10 -4.66 6.64
CA VAL A 25 -2.14 -5.97 7.31
C VAL A 25 -2.99 -5.94 8.58
N HIS A 26 -3.58 -7.07 8.92
CA HIS A 26 -4.34 -7.26 10.16
C HIS A 26 -3.89 -8.56 10.86
N PRO A 27 -3.70 -8.56 12.19
CA PRO A 27 -3.12 -9.71 12.90
C PRO A 27 -4.00 -10.97 12.85
N ASN A 28 -5.32 -10.80 12.78
CA ASN A 28 -6.29 -11.89 12.92
C ASN A 28 -7.28 -12.01 11.73
N LYS A 29 -7.07 -11.25 10.65
CA LYS A 29 -7.97 -11.23 9.48
C LYS A 29 -7.16 -11.48 8.22
N PRO A 30 -7.70 -12.23 7.24
CA PRO A 30 -7.07 -12.38 5.94
C PRO A 30 -7.11 -11.05 5.18
N SER A 31 -6.13 -10.81 4.29
CA SER A 31 -6.06 -9.59 3.47
C SER A 31 -7.29 -9.37 2.59
N SER A 32 -8.02 -10.43 2.24
CA SER A 32 -9.28 -10.35 1.49
C SER A 32 -10.40 -9.60 2.23
N GLU A 33 -10.33 -9.51 3.57
CA GLU A 33 -11.28 -8.73 4.37
C GLU A 33 -10.99 -7.23 4.37
N TYR A 34 -9.81 -6.81 3.88
CA TYR A 34 -9.40 -5.40 3.85
C TYR A 34 -10.43 -4.53 3.13
N THR A 35 -10.86 -4.94 1.93
CA THR A 35 -11.83 -4.17 1.13
C THR A 35 -13.16 -4.01 1.84
N ILE A 36 -13.62 -5.03 2.56
CA ILE A 36 -14.89 -4.98 3.30
C ILE A 36 -14.81 -3.95 4.43
N ASP A 37 -13.74 -3.97 5.21
CA ASP A 37 -13.54 -3.01 6.30
C ASP A 37 -13.25 -1.60 5.76
N TYR A 38 -12.54 -1.49 4.64
CA TYR A 38 -12.31 -0.23 3.92
C TYR A 38 -13.64 0.41 3.53
N ASP A 39 -14.51 -0.33 2.83
CA ASP A 39 -15.80 0.18 2.36
C ASP A 39 -16.69 0.60 3.53
N LYS A 40 -16.69 -0.18 4.61
CA LYS A 40 -17.40 0.16 5.85
C LYS A 40 -16.88 1.48 6.43
N CYS A 41 -15.57 1.66 6.49
CA CYS A 41 -14.93 2.87 7.01
C CYS A 41 -15.14 4.08 6.10
N GLU A 42 -15.05 3.93 4.78
CA GLU A 42 -15.29 4.99 3.81
C GLU A 42 -16.75 5.45 3.89
N MET A 43 -17.71 4.52 3.95
CA MET A 43 -19.13 4.85 4.11
C MET A 43 -19.42 5.54 5.45
N ALA A 44 -18.69 5.22 6.52
CA ALA A 44 -18.79 5.94 7.78
C ALA A 44 -18.25 7.38 7.66
N ALA A 45 -17.11 7.57 6.99
CA ALA A 45 -16.52 8.88 6.74
C ALA A 45 -17.42 9.77 5.87
N MET A 46 -18.00 9.22 4.81
CA MET A 46 -18.94 9.91 3.91
C MET A 46 -20.23 10.37 4.61
N ARG A 47 -20.62 9.69 5.70
CA ARG A 47 -21.79 10.05 6.52
C ARG A 47 -21.49 11.08 7.61
N ASP A 48 -20.22 11.38 7.88
CA ASP A 48 -19.85 12.38 8.89
C ASP A 48 -20.20 13.80 8.38
N PRO A 49 -21.14 14.52 9.04
CA PRO A 49 -21.52 15.87 8.65
C PRO A 49 -20.34 16.85 8.60
N LYS A 50 -19.29 16.62 9.40
CA LYS A 50 -18.08 17.45 9.41
C LYS A 50 -17.23 17.29 8.15
N LEU A 51 -17.39 16.18 7.44
CA LEU A 51 -16.61 15.84 6.25
C LEU A 51 -17.39 16.08 4.94
N GLN A 52 -18.69 16.41 5.03
CA GLN A 52 -19.56 16.68 3.88
C GLN A 52 -19.20 17.93 3.07
N GLN A 53 -18.19 18.70 3.50
CA GLN A 53 -17.65 19.83 2.73
C GLN A 53 -16.88 19.40 1.46
N GLY A 54 -16.85 18.09 1.16
CA GLY A 54 -16.33 17.56 -0.12
C GLY A 54 -14.81 17.47 -0.20
N ASN A 55 -14.10 17.67 0.91
CA ASN A 55 -12.65 17.52 0.93
C ASN A 55 -12.28 16.03 0.98
N ARG A 56 -11.98 15.47 -0.20
CA ARG A 56 -11.61 14.05 -0.37
C ARG A 56 -10.43 13.63 0.51
N LEU A 57 -9.47 14.52 0.77
CA LEU A 57 -8.34 14.20 1.67
C LEU A 57 -8.82 13.94 3.11
N LEU A 58 -9.81 14.67 3.59
CA LEU A 58 -10.33 14.46 4.95
C LEU A 58 -11.12 13.15 5.05
N ILE A 59 -11.84 12.75 3.99
CA ILE A 59 -12.51 11.45 3.91
C ILE A 59 -11.49 10.31 3.95
N LEU A 60 -10.39 10.42 3.19
CA LEU A 60 -9.31 9.44 3.22
C LEU A 60 -8.67 9.35 4.61
N GLN A 61 -8.33 10.48 5.23
CA GLN A 61 -7.78 10.48 6.60
C GLN A 61 -8.74 9.91 7.65
N ALA A 62 -10.04 10.14 7.50
CA ALA A 62 -11.05 9.54 8.39
C ALA A 62 -11.16 8.02 8.18
N THR A 63 -11.11 7.57 6.92
CA THR A 63 -11.10 6.16 6.54
C THR A 63 -9.88 5.45 7.11
N ASP A 64 -8.68 6.01 6.95
CA ASP A 64 -7.44 5.45 7.50
C ASP A 64 -7.49 5.31 9.02
N ARG A 65 -7.98 6.34 9.73
CA ARG A 65 -8.16 6.28 11.19
C ARG A 65 -9.18 5.22 11.62
N CYS A 66 -10.21 4.99 10.82
CA CYS A 66 -11.19 3.94 11.07
C CYS A 66 -10.57 2.55 10.89
N LEU A 67 -9.83 2.32 9.80
CA LEU A 67 -9.10 1.09 9.55
C LEU A 67 -8.11 0.77 10.68
N GLN A 68 -7.37 1.77 11.15
CA GLN A 68 -6.46 1.62 12.30
C GLN A 68 -7.20 1.20 13.59
N LYS A 69 -8.43 1.66 13.80
CA LYS A 69 -9.27 1.23 14.94
C LYS A 69 -9.79 -0.19 14.77
N GLU A 70 -10.07 -0.61 13.54
CA GLU A 70 -10.43 -1.99 13.19
C GLU A 70 -9.22 -2.93 13.27
N GLY A 71 -8.02 -2.43 13.56
CA GLY A 71 -6.79 -3.21 13.78
C GLY A 71 -5.89 -3.32 12.55
N TRP A 72 -6.25 -2.69 11.43
CA TRP A 72 -5.42 -2.66 10.23
C TRP A 72 -4.21 -1.74 10.40
N ARG A 73 -3.07 -2.14 9.84
CA ARG A 73 -1.81 -1.40 9.91
C ARG A 73 -1.18 -1.32 8.53
N LEU A 74 -0.78 -0.11 8.13
CA LEU A 74 0.03 0.08 6.94
C LEU A 74 1.49 -0.25 7.29
N ILE A 75 2.09 -1.21 6.58
CA ILE A 75 3.50 -1.60 6.73
C ILE A 75 4.23 -1.36 5.41
N GLU A 76 5.53 -1.09 5.49
CA GLU A 76 6.44 -1.02 4.35
C GLU A 76 7.17 -2.37 4.21
N GLN A 77 7.23 -2.90 2.99
CA GLN A 77 7.90 -4.17 2.65
C GLN A 77 9.25 -3.95 1.97
#